data_AF-A0A3A8P853-F1
#
_entry.id   AF-A0A3A8P853-F1
#
_cell.length_a   1.000
_cell.length_b   1.000
_cell.length_c   1.000
_cell.angle_alpha   90.00
_cell.angle_beta   90.00
_cell.angle_gamma   90.00
#
_symmetry.space_group_name_H-M   'P 1'
#
loop_
_entity.id
_entity.type
_entity.pdbx_description
1 polymer ?
#
loop_
_entity_poly.entity_id
_entity_poly.type
_entity_poly.pdbx_seq_one_letter_code
_entity_poly.pdbx_strand_id
1 'polypeptide(L)'
;EHARGTSLADGAAFTWEVLLAPGAGLLLLPVVALWRERRREWDIVFAYVIASLLEGGLAVVGDGVDVNAWFDFFISASLAAGLLGAVLLQGQPQPQPWLRRAAWACLVATLVPVGMDYRTRFGEAAATVRALPVTEGTFARYAALLREARGPVLYEDRLMGFLSGKPYLFDRFTGAALVRSGAVPERVLADPLRAGTFDWLVFERDIRPRLAELRGRGYDWTRVTGTPGLAWTDNVLLSIDEAYEYVPTEGPYHAYRPRRSAAVR
;
A
#
# COMPACT_ATOMS: atom_id res chain seq x y z
N GLU A 1 -11.33 -1.76 3.69
CA GLU A 1 -10.58 -0.50 3.54
C GLU A 1 -11.52 0.66 3.78
N HIS A 2 -11.29 1.40 4.86
CA HIS A 2 -12.03 2.63 5.13
C HIS A 2 -11.50 3.69 4.17
N ALA A 3 -12.32 4.11 3.20
CA ALA A 3 -12.07 5.32 2.42
C ALA A 3 -12.13 6.53 3.37
N ARG A 4 -11.05 6.82 4.09
CA ARG A 4 -10.88 8.05 4.86
C ARG A 4 -10.13 9.04 3.97
N GLY A 5 -10.75 10.19 3.74
CA GLY A 5 -10.13 11.36 3.11
C GLY A 5 -10.21 11.39 1.59
N THR A 6 -11.31 11.90 1.04
CA THR A 6 -11.41 12.27 -0.39
C THR A 6 -11.18 13.76 -0.63
N SER A 7 -11.02 14.55 0.43
CA SER A 7 -10.84 16.00 0.37
C SER A 7 -9.69 16.51 1.24
N LEU A 8 -9.12 17.67 0.88
CA LEU A 8 -8.14 18.38 1.69
C LEU A 8 -8.67 18.75 3.08
N ALA A 9 -9.99 18.94 3.22
CA ALA A 9 -10.64 19.24 4.49
C ALA A 9 -10.60 18.05 5.45
N ASP A 10 -10.80 16.83 4.94
CA ASP A 10 -10.69 15.60 5.74
C ASP A 10 -9.25 15.39 6.22
N GLY A 11 -8.29 15.71 5.36
CA GLY A 11 -6.88 15.61 5.72
C GLY A 11 -6.47 16.62 6.79
N ALA A 12 -6.92 17.87 6.68
CA ALA A 12 -6.70 18.88 7.71
C ALA A 12 -7.36 18.50 9.05
N ALA A 13 -8.56 17.91 9.01
CA ALA A 13 -9.26 17.45 10.20
C ALA A 13 -8.50 16.30 10.90
N PHE A 14 -8.02 15.32 10.14
CA PHE A 14 -7.21 14.22 10.67
C PHE A 14 -5.89 14.73 11.27
N THR A 15 -5.20 15.64 10.59
CA THR A 15 -3.99 16.26 11.14
C THR A 15 -4.26 16.96 12.45
N TRP A 16 -5.40 17.65 12.55
CA TRP A 16 -5.79 18.31 13.78
C TRP A 16 -6.12 17.28 14.89
N GLU A 17 -6.77 16.17 14.55
CA GLU A 17 -6.95 15.05 15.49
C GLU A 17 -5.62 14.49 15.98
N VAL A 18 -4.64 14.30 15.09
CA VAL A 18 -3.30 13.80 15.45
C VAL A 18 -2.52 14.84 16.27
N LEU A 19 -2.61 16.13 15.93
CA LEU A 19 -1.94 17.23 16.64
C LEU A 19 -2.61 17.59 17.98
N LEU A 20 -3.88 17.26 18.16
CA LEU A 20 -4.62 17.44 19.40
C LEU A 20 -4.72 16.17 20.25
N ALA A 21 -4.32 15.02 19.71
CA ALA A 21 -4.35 13.77 20.43
C ALA A 21 -3.50 13.84 21.71
N PRO A 22 -3.88 13.12 22.77
CA PRO A 22 -3.01 12.95 23.93
C PRO A 22 -1.64 12.41 23.50
N GLY A 23 -0.59 13.21 23.68
CA GLY A 23 0.77 12.87 23.25
C GLY A 23 1.24 13.53 21.96
N ALA A 24 0.40 14.27 21.24
CA ALA A 24 0.77 15.00 20.03
C ALA A 24 1.90 16.03 20.25
N GLY A 25 1.95 16.63 21.44
CA GLY A 25 3.05 17.50 21.84
C GLY A 25 4.42 16.82 21.78
N LEU A 26 4.47 15.48 21.84
CA LEU A 26 5.69 14.70 21.64
C LEU A 26 6.22 14.80 20.21
N LEU A 27 5.35 15.00 19.21
CA LEU A 27 5.74 15.18 17.80
C LEU A 27 6.47 16.51 17.56
N LEU A 28 6.24 17.51 18.40
CA LEU A 28 6.95 18.79 18.34
C LEU A 28 8.31 18.75 19.04
N LEU A 29 8.61 17.69 19.82
CA LEU A 29 9.83 17.64 20.62
C LEU A 29 11.12 17.58 19.80
N PRO A 30 11.21 16.84 18.68
CA PRO A 30 12.39 16.92 17.80
C PRO A 30 12.63 18.36 17.30
N VAL A 31 11.57 19.06 16.91
CA VAL A 31 11.66 20.46 16.45
C VAL A 31 12.14 21.37 17.58
N VAL A 32 11.51 21.32 18.75
CA VAL A 32 11.86 22.17 19.90
C VAL A 32 13.28 21.87 20.40
N ALA A 33 13.67 20.59 20.45
CA ALA A 33 14.98 20.18 20.93
C ALA A 33 16.11 20.65 20.00
N LEU A 34 15.95 20.45 18.69
CA LEU A 34 16.91 20.92 17.69
C LEU A 34 16.96 22.45 17.62
N TRP A 35 15.81 23.12 17.73
CA TRP A 35 15.75 24.58 17.75
C TRP A 35 16.43 25.18 18.99
N ARG A 36 16.34 24.52 20.15
CA ARG A 36 16.97 24.99 21.39
C ARG A 36 18.48 24.81 21.38
N GLU A 37 18.98 23.69 20.85
CA GLU A 37 20.42 23.41 20.76
C GLU A 37 21.08 24.11 19.56
N ARG A 38 20.27 24.55 18.60
CA ARG A 38 20.60 25.19 17.32
C ARG A 38 22.08 25.21 16.97
N ARG A 39 22.48 24.23 16.16
CA ARG A 39 23.82 24.16 15.55
C ARG A 39 23.68 24.23 14.04
N ARG A 40 24.56 25.00 13.41
CA ARG A 40 24.54 25.20 11.94
C ARG A 40 24.74 23.89 11.18
N GLU A 41 25.51 22.94 11.74
CA GLU A 41 25.69 21.63 11.11
C GLU A 41 24.39 20.80 11.08
N TRP A 42 23.38 21.17 11.88
CA TRP A 42 22.14 20.40 12.02
C TRP A 42 20.98 21.01 11.22
N ASP A 43 21.20 22.12 10.53
CA ASP A 43 20.15 22.84 9.78
C ASP A 43 19.44 21.92 8.77
N ILE A 44 20.16 20.98 8.16
CA ILE A 44 19.58 20.01 7.22
C ILE A 44 18.62 19.02 7.91
N VAL A 45 18.97 18.52 9.10
CA VAL A 45 18.12 17.61 9.86
C VAL A 45 16.94 18.38 10.44
N PHE A 46 17.16 19.61 10.91
CA PHE A 46 16.08 20.47 11.37
C PHE A 46 15.06 20.78 10.26
N ALA A 47 15.53 21.14 9.06
CA ALA A 47 14.68 21.34 7.90
C ALA A 47 13.93 20.06 7.51
N TYR A 48 14.60 18.90 7.54
CA TYR A 48 13.97 17.62 7.25
C TYR A 48 12.87 17.28 8.26
N VAL A 49 13.11 17.44 9.57
CA VAL A 49 12.08 17.23 10.61
C VAL A 49 10.86 18.12 10.37
N ILE A 50 11.05 19.39 10.05
CA ILE A 50 9.93 20.30 9.76
C ILE A 50 9.19 19.86 8.50
N ALA A 51 9.92 19.55 7.42
CA ALA A 51 9.32 19.10 6.17
C ALA A 51 8.51 17.81 6.36
N SER A 52 9.07 16.81 7.04
CA SER A 52 8.38 15.54 7.32
C SER A 52 7.17 15.71 8.23
N LEU A 53 7.23 16.62 9.23
CA LEU A 53 6.09 16.92 10.08
C LEU A 53 4.96 17.60 9.29
N LEU A 54 5.31 18.53 8.39
CA LEU A 54 4.35 19.18 7.50
C LEU A 54 3.79 18.18 6.49
N GLU A 55 4.61 17.30 5.94
CA GLU A 55 4.18 16.24 5.02
C GLU A 55 3.22 15.27 5.72
N GLY A 56 3.57 14.72 6.88
CA GLY A 56 2.67 13.88 7.68
C GLY A 56 1.36 14.60 8.06
N GLY A 57 1.44 15.91 8.30
CA GLY A 57 0.28 16.75 8.62
C GLY A 57 -0.51 17.28 7.42
N LEU A 58 -0.05 17.13 6.18
CA LEU A 58 -0.75 17.67 5.00
C LEU A 58 -1.10 16.57 3.99
N ALA A 59 -0.32 15.50 3.94
CA ALA A 59 -0.49 14.37 3.03
C ALA A 59 -1.37 13.29 3.67
N VAL A 60 -2.66 13.58 3.82
CA VAL A 60 -3.66 12.64 4.37
C VAL A 60 -4.70 12.23 3.30
N VAL A 61 -4.38 12.45 2.02
CA VAL A 61 -5.29 12.13 0.93
C VAL A 61 -4.67 11.04 0.07
N GLY A 62 -5.27 9.86 0.09
CA GLY A 62 -4.89 8.70 -0.71
C GLY A 62 -4.69 7.42 0.11
N ASP A 63 -5.13 6.28 -0.43
CA ASP A 63 -4.96 4.97 0.21
C ASP A 63 -3.47 4.68 0.48
N GLY A 64 -3.12 4.55 1.76
CA GLY A 64 -1.75 4.26 2.23
C GLY A 64 -0.81 5.47 2.27
N VAL A 65 -1.26 6.65 1.85
CA VAL A 65 -0.48 7.90 1.93
C VAL A 65 -0.35 8.35 3.39
N ASP A 66 -1.41 8.15 4.18
CA ASP A 66 -1.41 8.46 5.61
C ASP A 66 -0.35 7.67 6.38
N VAL A 67 -0.17 6.37 6.10
CA VAL A 67 0.86 5.56 6.77
C VAL A 67 2.27 5.95 6.32
N ASN A 68 2.45 6.24 5.02
CA ASN A 68 3.76 6.60 4.48
C ASN A 68 4.20 8.01 4.87
N ALA A 69 3.29 8.99 4.90
CA ALA A 69 3.64 10.39 5.17
C ALA A 69 4.20 10.59 6.60
N TRP A 70 3.75 9.79 7.57
CA TRP A 70 4.31 9.80 8.92
C TRP A 70 5.64 9.02 9.04
N PHE A 71 5.97 8.15 8.08
CA PHE A 71 7.20 7.36 8.10
C PHE A 71 8.45 8.25 8.04
N ASP A 72 8.45 9.25 7.17
CA ASP A 72 9.54 10.23 7.06
C ASP A 72 9.73 11.01 8.37
N PHE A 73 8.63 11.32 9.06
CA PHE A 73 8.71 11.97 10.36
C PHE A 73 9.44 11.09 11.38
N PHE A 74 9.23 9.77 11.41
CA PHE A 74 9.93 8.87 12.33
C PHE A 74 11.42 8.78 12.04
N ILE A 75 11.80 8.76 10.76
CA ILE A 75 13.20 8.81 10.35
C ILE A 75 13.84 10.11 10.85
N SER A 76 13.21 11.24 10.55
CA SER A 76 13.72 12.56 10.94
C SER A 76 13.84 12.73 12.48
N ALA A 77 12.86 12.24 13.24
CA ALA A 77 12.88 12.26 14.70
C ALA A 77 13.97 11.34 15.28
N SER A 78 14.22 10.19 14.65
CA SER A 78 15.32 9.28 15.02
C SER A 78 16.69 9.93 14.75
N LEU A 79 16.84 10.64 13.63
CA LEU A 79 18.04 11.43 13.33
C LEU A 79 18.26 12.52 14.37
N ALA A 80 17.21 13.26 14.74
CA ALA A 80 17.27 14.27 15.80
C ALA A 80 17.72 13.67 17.13
N ALA A 81 17.16 12.52 17.52
CA ALA A 81 17.58 11.79 18.71
C ALA A 81 19.05 11.37 18.66
N GLY A 82 19.52 10.88 17.50
CA GLY A 82 20.92 10.53 17.27
C GLY A 82 21.88 11.71 17.41
N LEU A 83 21.53 12.87 16.85
CA LEU A 83 22.32 14.11 16.99
C LEU A 83 22.41 14.59 18.44
N LEU A 84 21.29 14.60 19.15
CA LEU A 84 21.26 14.94 20.58
C LEU A 84 22.06 13.92 21.41
N GLY A 85 21.97 12.64 21.07
CA GLY A 85 22.76 11.56 21.65
C GLY A 85 24.26 11.74 21.43
N ALA A 86 24.67 12.17 20.24
CA ALA A 86 26.07 12.46 19.92
C ALA A 86 26.64 13.57 20.82
N VAL A 87 25.86 14.64 21.09
CA VAL A 87 26.28 15.69 22.03
C VAL A 87 26.47 15.16 23.46
N LEU A 88 25.60 14.25 23.89
CA LEU A 88 25.72 13.62 25.21
C LEU A 88 26.98 12.73 25.31
N LEU A 89 27.36 12.08 24.21
CA LEU A 89 28.50 11.15 24.16
C LEU A 89 29.86 11.86 23.96
N GLN A 90 29.89 13.09 23.45
CA GLN A 90 31.11 13.88 23.22
C GLN A 90 31.80 14.39 24.50
N GLY A 91 31.55 13.77 25.66
CA GLY A 91 32.40 13.91 26.84
C GLY A 91 32.27 15.22 27.61
N GLN A 92 31.15 15.93 27.50
CA GLN A 92 30.88 17.06 28.40
C GLN A 92 30.85 16.55 29.86
N PRO A 93 31.64 17.14 30.79
CA PRO A 93 31.80 16.64 32.14
C PRO A 93 30.48 16.57 32.93
N GLN A 94 29.48 17.36 32.53
CA GLN A 94 28.10 17.23 32.97
C GLN A 94 27.15 17.48 31.80
N PRO A 95 26.59 16.42 31.17
CA PRO A 95 25.56 16.61 30.16
C PRO A 95 24.36 17.32 30.78
N GLN A 96 23.88 18.39 30.12
CA GLN A 96 22.74 19.14 30.60
C GLN A 96 21.52 18.19 30.72
N PRO A 97 20.85 18.06 31.89
CA PRO A 97 19.79 17.08 32.10
C PRO A 97 18.64 17.16 31.08
N TRP A 98 18.41 18.35 30.49
CA TRP A 98 17.39 18.53 29.48
C TRP A 98 17.75 17.86 28.14
N LEU A 99 19.02 17.80 27.73
CA LEU A 99 19.45 17.15 26.48
C LEU A 99 19.15 15.65 26.52
N ARG A 100 19.43 15.01 27.65
CA ARG A 100 19.10 13.60 27.88
C ARG A 100 17.59 13.38 27.80
N ARG A 101 16.79 14.23 28.45
CA ARG A 101 15.32 14.15 28.38
C ARG A 101 14.82 14.37 26.95
N ALA A 102 15.40 15.33 26.22
CA ALA A 102 15.03 15.63 24.84
C ALA A 102 15.35 14.47 23.89
N ALA A 103 16.54 13.86 23.99
CA ALA A 103 16.90 12.70 23.19
C ALA A 103 15.94 11.52 23.43
N TRP A 104 15.67 11.20 24.70
CA TRP A 104 14.69 10.16 25.05
C TRP A 104 13.29 10.49 24.57
N ALA A 105 12.87 11.75 24.66
CA ALA A 105 11.55 12.14 24.23
C ALA A 105 11.40 12.12 22.70
N CYS A 106 12.47 12.43 21.93
CA CYS A 106 12.49 12.24 20.49
C CYS A 106 12.36 10.76 20.10
N LEU A 107 13.02 9.86 20.84
CA LEU A 107 12.85 8.41 20.66
C LEU A 107 11.44 7.93 21.03
N VAL A 108 10.85 8.45 22.11
CA VAL A 108 9.48 8.11 22.48
C VAL A 108 8.48 8.66 21.46
N ALA A 109 8.77 9.80 20.83
CA ALA A 109 7.92 10.38 19.78
C ALA A 109 7.77 9.43 18.57
N THR A 110 8.76 8.59 18.26
CA THR A 110 8.65 7.58 17.19
C THR A 110 7.71 6.43 17.55
N LEU A 111 7.31 6.29 18.82
CA LEU A 111 6.41 5.25 19.31
C LEU A 111 4.96 5.73 19.47
N VAL A 112 4.70 7.04 19.39
CA VAL A 112 3.35 7.63 19.54
C VAL A 112 2.32 7.01 18.58
N PRO A 113 2.58 6.81 17.29
CA PRO A 113 1.60 6.20 16.37
C PRO A 113 1.32 4.74 16.68
N VAL A 114 2.27 4.02 17.29
CA VAL A 114 2.02 2.67 17.80
C VAL A 114 1.01 2.78 18.94
N GLY A 115 1.21 3.71 19.88
CA GLY A 115 0.38 3.90 21.07
C GLY A 115 -1.05 4.38 20.79
N MET A 116 -1.28 5.17 19.75
CA MET A 116 -2.59 5.79 19.48
C MET A 116 -3.70 4.81 19.10
N ASP A 117 -3.36 3.58 18.69
CA ASP A 117 -4.36 2.54 18.38
C ASP A 117 -3.82 1.12 18.62
N TYR A 118 -2.85 0.97 19.54
CA TYR A 118 -2.13 -0.30 19.70
C TYR A 118 -3.07 -1.45 20.03
N ARG A 119 -4.12 -1.24 20.84
CA ARG A 119 -5.02 -2.32 21.26
C ARG A 119 -5.82 -2.88 20.09
N THR A 120 -6.41 -2.00 19.28
CA THR A 120 -7.19 -2.38 18.11
C THR A 120 -6.27 -3.02 17.08
N ARG A 121 -5.18 -2.34 16.71
CA ARG A 121 -4.22 -2.83 15.70
C ARG A 121 -3.53 -4.13 16.11
N PHE A 122 -3.17 -4.29 17.38
CA PHE A 122 -2.57 -5.54 17.85
C PHE A 122 -3.61 -6.65 17.97
N GLY A 123 -4.86 -6.33 18.31
CA GLY A 123 -5.98 -7.28 18.26
C GLY A 123 -6.23 -7.79 16.84
N GLU A 124 -6.29 -6.89 15.86
CA GLU A 124 -6.42 -7.19 14.44
C GLU A 124 -5.21 -7.95 13.90
N ALA A 125 -3.98 -7.54 14.26
CA ALA A 125 -2.77 -8.24 13.89
C ALA A 125 -2.73 -9.65 14.49
N ALA A 126 -3.10 -9.82 15.76
CA ALA A 126 -3.19 -11.13 16.40
C ALA A 126 -4.30 -12.00 15.80
N ALA A 127 -5.42 -11.42 15.37
CA ALA A 127 -6.45 -12.13 14.62
C ALA A 127 -5.91 -12.58 13.24
N THR A 128 -5.19 -11.69 12.55
CA THR A 128 -4.54 -11.96 11.25
C THR A 128 -3.50 -13.06 11.37
N VAL A 129 -2.62 -13.01 12.38
CA VAL A 129 -1.63 -14.06 12.66
C VAL A 129 -2.31 -15.39 12.98
N ARG A 130 -3.44 -15.39 13.71
CA ARG A 130 -4.21 -16.61 13.96
C ARG A 130 -4.89 -17.16 12.71
N ALA A 131 -5.30 -16.29 11.79
CA ALA A 131 -5.85 -16.69 10.50
C ALA A 131 -4.77 -17.14 9.49
N LEU A 132 -3.50 -16.85 9.77
CA LEU A 132 -2.38 -17.08 8.87
C LEU A 132 -2.30 -18.53 8.35
N PRO A 133 -2.44 -19.60 9.17
CA PRO A 133 -2.37 -20.97 8.64
C PRO A 133 -3.48 -21.28 7.62
N VAL A 134 -4.67 -20.70 7.79
CA VAL A 134 -5.78 -20.85 6.84
C VAL A 134 -5.48 -20.11 5.54
N THR A 135 -4.95 -18.89 5.66
CA THR A 135 -4.52 -18.08 4.51
C THR A 135 -3.37 -18.75 3.75
N GLU A 136 -2.36 -19.27 4.45
CA GLU A 136 -1.23 -20.02 3.90
C GLU A 136 -1.69 -21.31 3.20
N GLY A 137 -2.58 -22.08 3.84
CA GLY A 137 -3.13 -23.29 3.23
C GLY A 137 -3.93 -22.99 1.96
N THR A 138 -4.71 -21.92 1.98
CA THR A 138 -5.43 -21.45 0.79
C THR A 138 -4.45 -21.00 -0.29
N PHE A 139 -3.49 -20.15 0.06
CA PHE A 139 -2.46 -19.66 -0.84
C PHE A 139 -1.68 -20.80 -1.52
N ALA A 140 -1.25 -21.80 -0.75
CA ALA A 140 -0.54 -22.97 -1.25
C ALA A 140 -1.39 -23.77 -2.25
N ARG A 141 -2.72 -23.89 -2.02
CA ARG A 141 -3.64 -24.53 -2.97
C ARG A 141 -3.70 -23.80 -4.30
N TYR A 142 -3.79 -22.46 -4.31
CA TYR A 142 -3.79 -21.69 -5.55
C TYR A 142 -2.45 -21.73 -6.27
N ALA A 143 -1.34 -21.66 -5.53
CA ALA A 143 -0.02 -21.85 -6.10
C ALA A 143 0.13 -23.23 -6.76
N ALA A 144 -0.44 -24.29 -6.15
CA ALA A 144 -0.50 -25.62 -6.76
C ALA A 144 -1.39 -25.66 -8.00
N LEU A 145 -2.58 -25.04 -7.96
CA LEU A 145 -3.48 -24.91 -9.12
C LEU A 145 -2.77 -24.26 -10.31
N LEU A 146 -2.07 -23.15 -10.08
CA LEU A 146 -1.31 -22.45 -11.12
C LEU A 146 -0.14 -23.29 -11.62
N ARG A 147 0.52 -24.07 -10.75
CA ARG A 147 1.61 -24.98 -11.14
C ARG A 147 1.14 -26.06 -12.10
N GLU A 148 -0.08 -26.58 -11.91
CA GLU A 148 -0.67 -27.63 -12.74
C GLU A 148 -1.21 -27.14 -14.09
N ALA A 149 -1.39 -25.82 -14.26
CA ALA A 149 -1.80 -25.23 -15.54
C ALA A 149 -0.80 -25.58 -16.65
N ARG A 150 -1.27 -25.82 -17.88
CA ARG A 150 -0.39 -26.21 -19.00
C ARG A 150 0.14 -24.99 -19.75
N GLY A 151 -0.69 -23.97 -19.86
CA GLY A 151 -0.42 -22.71 -20.52
C GLY A 151 0.08 -21.59 -19.59
N PRO A 152 0.10 -20.35 -20.12
CA PRO A 152 0.41 -19.16 -19.34
C PRO A 152 -0.73 -18.88 -18.35
N VAL A 153 -0.41 -18.21 -17.25
CA VAL A 153 -1.38 -17.85 -16.21
C VAL A 153 -1.24 -16.37 -15.90
N LEU A 154 -2.34 -15.74 -15.50
CA LEU A 154 -2.36 -14.37 -15.01
C LEU A 154 -2.68 -14.38 -13.52
N TYR A 155 -1.90 -13.68 -12.71
CA TYR A 155 -2.08 -13.64 -11.28
C TYR A 155 -1.61 -12.30 -10.71
N GLU A 156 -2.24 -11.84 -9.65
CA GLU A 156 -1.91 -10.55 -9.01
C GLU A 156 -0.79 -10.66 -7.98
N ASP A 157 -0.73 -11.79 -7.26
CA ASP A 157 0.24 -12.02 -6.20
C ASP A 157 1.57 -12.57 -6.76
N ARG A 158 2.63 -11.77 -6.67
CA ARG A 158 3.97 -12.14 -7.16
C ARG A 158 4.53 -13.39 -6.49
N LEU A 159 4.28 -13.56 -5.19
CA LEU A 159 4.75 -14.73 -4.44
C LEU A 159 4.03 -15.99 -4.92
N MET A 160 2.74 -15.90 -5.26
CA MET A 160 1.99 -17.03 -5.83
C MET A 160 2.60 -17.50 -7.16
N GLY A 161 2.98 -16.54 -8.01
CA GLY A 161 3.73 -16.79 -9.23
C GLY A 161 5.04 -17.52 -9.01
N PHE A 162 5.86 -16.98 -8.10
CA PHE A 162 7.14 -17.57 -7.74
C PHE A 162 6.99 -19.02 -7.26
N LEU A 163 6.05 -19.29 -6.35
CA LEU A 163 5.84 -20.65 -5.83
C LEU A 163 5.24 -21.60 -6.87
N SER A 164 4.39 -21.11 -7.77
CA SER A 164 3.82 -21.93 -8.84
C SER A 164 4.84 -22.25 -9.96
N GLY A 165 5.99 -21.58 -9.97
CA GLY A 165 7.01 -21.73 -11.03
C GLY A 165 6.56 -21.14 -12.37
N LYS A 166 5.52 -20.31 -12.37
CA LYS A 166 4.98 -19.67 -13.57
C LYS A 166 5.65 -18.31 -13.80
N PRO A 167 5.86 -17.90 -15.07
CA PRO A 167 6.48 -16.62 -15.37
C PRO A 167 5.56 -15.46 -14.95
N TYR A 168 6.16 -14.40 -14.41
CA TYR A 168 5.45 -13.18 -14.09
C TYR A 168 5.30 -12.32 -15.34
N LEU A 169 4.12 -12.38 -15.95
CA LEU A 169 3.86 -11.74 -17.24
C LEU A 169 3.38 -10.28 -17.09
N PHE A 170 2.80 -9.92 -15.96
CA PHE A 170 2.17 -8.62 -15.80
C PHE A 170 2.15 -8.11 -14.36
N ASP A 171 2.57 -6.87 -14.17
CA ASP A 171 2.42 -6.14 -12.90
C ASP A 171 1.17 -5.27 -12.94
N ARG A 172 0.20 -5.56 -12.06
CA ARG A 172 -1.11 -4.87 -12.07
C ARG A 172 -1.01 -3.37 -11.84
N PHE A 173 -0.11 -2.93 -10.97
CA PHE A 173 0.02 -1.51 -10.62
C PHE A 173 0.70 -0.72 -11.73
N THR A 174 1.88 -1.19 -12.15
CA THR A 174 2.67 -0.55 -13.19
C THR A 174 1.95 -0.63 -14.52
N GLY A 175 1.39 -1.79 -14.86
CA GLY A 175 0.66 -1.99 -16.10
C GLY A 175 -0.56 -1.11 -16.23
N ALA A 176 -1.39 -1.01 -15.20
CA ALA A 176 -2.53 -0.09 -15.20
C ALA A 176 -2.12 1.38 -15.27
N ALA A 177 -1.01 1.76 -14.61
CA ALA A 177 -0.47 3.11 -14.71
C ALA A 177 0.05 3.43 -16.11
N LEU A 178 0.77 2.49 -16.74
CA LEU A 178 1.27 2.63 -18.12
C LEU A 178 0.13 2.70 -19.15
N VAL A 179 -0.93 1.92 -18.95
CA VAL A 179 -2.12 2.00 -19.82
C VAL A 179 -2.88 3.31 -19.63
N ARG A 180 -3.14 3.73 -18.38
CA ARG A 180 -3.85 4.99 -18.09
C ARG A 180 -3.09 6.23 -18.52
N SER A 181 -1.77 6.21 -18.46
CA SER A 181 -0.92 7.29 -18.98
C SER A 181 -0.78 7.29 -20.51
N GLY A 182 -1.29 6.26 -21.20
CA GLY A 182 -1.16 6.10 -22.65
C GLY A 182 0.23 5.66 -23.11
N ALA A 183 1.16 5.38 -22.18
CA ALA A 183 2.49 4.88 -22.50
C ALA A 183 2.45 3.47 -23.12
N VAL A 184 1.44 2.67 -22.75
CA VAL A 184 1.17 1.36 -23.33
C VAL A 184 -0.27 1.31 -23.84
N PRO A 185 -0.53 0.88 -25.09
CA PRO A 185 -1.90 0.69 -25.56
C PRO A 185 -2.64 -0.36 -24.74
N GLU A 186 -3.86 -0.06 -24.30
CA GLU A 186 -4.69 -0.97 -23.48
C GLU A 186 -4.88 -2.36 -24.12
N ARG A 187 -4.92 -2.41 -25.46
CA ARG A 187 -5.05 -3.62 -26.25
C ARG A 187 -3.94 -4.65 -26.00
N VAL A 188 -2.74 -4.19 -25.62
CA VAL A 188 -1.64 -5.09 -25.25
C VAL A 188 -2.02 -6.02 -24.10
N LEU A 189 -2.91 -5.57 -23.20
CA LEU A 189 -3.44 -6.38 -22.10
C LEU A 189 -4.77 -7.05 -22.46
N ALA A 190 -5.67 -6.32 -23.11
CA ALA A 190 -7.01 -6.80 -23.37
C ALA A 190 -7.07 -7.88 -24.46
N ASP A 191 -6.26 -7.79 -25.52
CA ASP A 191 -6.32 -8.75 -26.63
C ASP A 191 -5.92 -10.18 -26.23
N PRO A 192 -4.82 -10.43 -25.49
CA PRO A 192 -4.50 -11.78 -25.01
C PRO A 192 -5.59 -12.38 -24.11
N LEU A 193 -6.22 -11.56 -23.27
CA LEU A 193 -7.35 -11.97 -22.43
C LEU A 193 -8.56 -12.33 -23.30
N ARG A 194 -8.93 -11.48 -24.25
CA ARG A 194 -10.06 -11.75 -25.15
C ARG A 194 -9.84 -13.01 -26.00
N ALA A 195 -8.59 -13.29 -26.37
CA ALA A 195 -8.21 -14.51 -27.07
C ALA A 195 -8.21 -15.77 -26.18
N GLY A 196 -8.47 -15.64 -24.87
CA GLY A 196 -8.45 -16.78 -23.94
C GLY A 196 -7.04 -17.36 -23.74
N THR A 197 -5.99 -16.55 -23.92
CA THR A 197 -4.59 -17.01 -23.96
C THR A 197 -4.14 -17.68 -22.66
N PHE A 198 -4.61 -17.18 -21.52
CA PHE A 198 -4.22 -17.68 -20.20
C PHE A 198 -5.11 -18.84 -19.76
N ASP A 199 -4.52 -19.93 -19.26
CA ASP A 199 -5.23 -21.09 -18.73
C ASP A 199 -6.02 -20.75 -17.45
N TRP A 200 -5.44 -19.88 -16.61
CA TRP A 200 -6.03 -19.44 -15.35
C TRP A 200 -5.76 -17.96 -15.12
N LEU A 201 -6.76 -17.29 -14.55
CA LEU A 201 -6.62 -15.97 -13.95
C LEU A 201 -6.91 -16.09 -12.45
N VAL A 202 -6.08 -15.52 -11.59
CA VAL A 202 -6.29 -15.51 -10.13
C VAL A 202 -6.12 -14.09 -9.60
N PHE A 203 -7.19 -13.56 -9.00
CA PHE A 203 -7.23 -12.21 -8.44
C PHE A 203 -7.39 -12.24 -6.91
N GLU A 204 -6.81 -11.26 -6.22
CA GLU A 204 -7.00 -11.06 -4.78
C GLU A 204 -8.34 -10.38 -4.48
N ARG A 205 -8.82 -9.56 -5.42
CA ARG A 205 -10.05 -8.79 -5.28
C ARG A 205 -11.18 -9.41 -6.09
N ASP A 206 -12.38 -9.42 -5.52
CA ASP A 206 -13.57 -9.82 -6.25
C ASP A 206 -13.93 -8.79 -7.31
N ILE A 207 -13.64 -9.10 -8.58
CA ILE A 207 -13.99 -8.24 -9.72
C ILE A 207 -15.44 -8.45 -10.20
N ARG A 208 -16.16 -9.48 -9.74
CA ARG A 208 -17.50 -9.83 -10.25
C ARG A 208 -18.53 -8.70 -10.13
N PRO A 209 -18.60 -7.92 -9.02
CA PRO A 209 -19.53 -6.80 -8.94
C PRO A 209 -19.30 -5.78 -10.07
N ARG A 210 -18.02 -5.48 -10.36
CA ARG A 210 -17.66 -4.57 -11.44
C ARG A 210 -17.95 -5.16 -12.82
N LEU A 211 -17.66 -6.45 -13.03
CA LEU A 211 -18.03 -7.13 -14.29
C LEU A 211 -19.55 -7.04 -14.53
N ALA A 212 -20.37 -7.21 -13.49
CA ALA A 212 -21.82 -7.10 -13.59
C ALA A 212 -22.29 -5.69 -14.01
N GLU A 213 -21.63 -4.63 -13.53
CA GLU A 213 -21.91 -3.23 -13.94
C GLU A 213 -21.50 -2.94 -15.39
N LEU A 214 -20.45 -3.60 -15.87
CA LEU A 214 -19.90 -3.42 -17.21
C LEU A 214 -20.63 -4.27 -18.25
N ARG A 215 -21.34 -5.33 -17.86
CA ARG A 215 -22.08 -6.19 -18.80
C ARG A 215 -23.02 -5.40 -19.70
N GLY A 216 -22.92 -5.68 -21.00
CA GLY A 216 -23.68 -4.98 -22.04
C GLY A 216 -23.12 -3.61 -22.42
N ARG A 217 -22.11 -3.10 -21.72
CA ARG A 217 -21.30 -1.98 -22.22
C ARG A 217 -20.36 -2.53 -23.28
N GLY A 218 -20.40 -1.94 -24.48
CA GLY A 218 -19.42 -2.25 -25.51
C GLY A 218 -18.03 -1.72 -25.14
N TYR A 219 -17.02 -2.17 -25.87
CA TYR A 219 -15.67 -1.63 -25.77
C TYR A 219 -15.60 -0.16 -26.22
N ASP A 220 -14.91 0.68 -25.46
CA ASP A 220 -14.52 2.02 -25.88
C ASP A 220 -13.00 2.15 -25.83
N TRP A 221 -12.35 1.87 -26.96
CA TRP A 221 -10.89 1.97 -27.07
C TRP A 221 -10.38 3.41 -27.16
N THR A 222 -11.28 4.40 -27.28
CA THR A 222 -10.91 5.82 -27.34
C THR A 222 -10.74 6.42 -25.96
N ARG A 223 -11.24 5.74 -24.92
CA ARG A 223 -11.20 6.19 -23.53
C ARG A 223 -10.73 5.07 -22.62
N VAL A 224 -9.62 5.31 -21.93
CA VAL A 224 -9.18 4.43 -20.85
C VAL A 224 -9.95 4.80 -19.59
N THR A 225 -10.99 4.02 -19.27
CA THR A 225 -11.77 4.17 -18.03
C THR A 225 -11.44 3.04 -17.06
N GLY A 226 -11.58 3.30 -15.76
CA GLY A 226 -11.38 2.30 -14.72
C GLY A 226 -11.77 2.83 -13.35
N THR A 227 -12.12 1.92 -12.45
CA THR A 227 -12.49 2.27 -11.08
C THR A 227 -11.23 2.56 -10.24
N PRO A 228 -11.17 3.67 -9.50
CA PRO A 228 -10.10 3.91 -8.53
C PRO A 228 -9.93 2.70 -7.58
N GLY A 229 -8.68 2.31 -7.33
CA GLY A 229 -8.35 1.14 -6.51
C GLY A 229 -8.55 -0.23 -7.18
N LEU A 230 -9.10 -0.30 -8.40
CA LEU A 230 -9.02 -1.49 -9.23
C LEU A 230 -7.81 -1.37 -10.15
N ALA A 231 -6.97 -2.41 -10.19
CA ALA A 231 -5.76 -2.43 -11.00
C ALA A 231 -6.04 -2.79 -12.48
N TRP A 232 -7.30 -2.73 -12.92
CA TRP A 232 -7.73 -3.11 -14.26
C TRP A 232 -8.66 -2.05 -14.83
N THR A 233 -8.48 -1.76 -16.11
CA THR A 233 -9.33 -0.85 -16.86
C THR A 233 -10.60 -1.57 -17.34
N ASP A 234 -11.63 -0.80 -17.69
CA ASP A 234 -12.94 -1.36 -18.04
C ASP A 234 -12.87 -2.26 -19.28
N ASN A 235 -12.08 -1.94 -20.31
CA ASN A 235 -11.98 -2.81 -21.49
C ASN A 235 -11.25 -4.13 -21.16
N VAL A 236 -10.26 -4.13 -20.27
CA VAL A 236 -9.62 -5.37 -19.80
C VAL A 236 -10.64 -6.23 -19.05
N LEU A 237 -11.42 -5.62 -18.16
CA LEU A 237 -12.47 -6.33 -17.41
C LEU A 237 -13.55 -6.91 -18.35
N LEU A 238 -13.95 -6.16 -19.38
CA LEU A 238 -14.85 -6.67 -20.42
C LEU A 238 -14.25 -7.87 -21.16
N SER A 239 -12.96 -7.83 -21.50
CA SER A 239 -12.26 -8.98 -22.11
C SER A 239 -12.23 -10.20 -21.19
N ILE A 240 -12.14 -10.01 -19.87
CA ILE A 240 -12.26 -11.10 -18.89
C ILE A 240 -13.69 -11.65 -18.87
N ASP A 241 -14.74 -10.80 -18.77
CA ASP A 241 -16.13 -11.28 -18.72
C ASP A 241 -16.52 -12.07 -19.98
N GLU A 242 -16.03 -11.65 -21.16
CA GLU A 242 -16.29 -12.29 -22.44
C GLU A 242 -15.60 -13.66 -22.58
N ALA A 243 -14.30 -13.75 -22.26
CA ALA A 243 -13.50 -14.93 -22.56
C ALA A 243 -13.40 -15.94 -21.41
N TYR A 244 -13.64 -15.50 -20.17
CA TYR A 244 -13.44 -16.31 -18.97
C TYR A 244 -14.73 -16.53 -18.19
N GLU A 245 -14.77 -17.62 -17.44
CA GLU A 245 -15.81 -17.91 -16.46
C GLU A 245 -15.23 -18.01 -15.06
N TYR A 246 -15.98 -17.51 -14.08
CA TYR A 246 -15.63 -17.62 -12.68
C TYR A 246 -15.70 -19.08 -12.22
N VAL A 247 -14.66 -19.53 -11.55
CA VAL A 247 -14.63 -20.83 -10.88
C VAL A 247 -14.92 -20.58 -9.40
N PRO A 248 -15.99 -21.16 -8.81
CA PRO A 248 -16.25 -21.05 -7.39
C PRO A 248 -15.04 -21.54 -6.59
N THR A 249 -14.56 -20.68 -5.71
CA THR A 249 -13.40 -20.97 -4.88
C THR A 249 -13.67 -20.74 -3.41
N GLU A 250 -12.84 -21.36 -2.58
CA GLU A 250 -12.79 -21.11 -1.14
C GLU A 250 -11.68 -20.11 -0.83
N GLY A 251 -11.95 -19.22 0.13
CA GLY A 251 -10.98 -18.25 0.65
C GLY A 251 -10.94 -16.93 -0.12
N PRO A 252 -9.84 -16.14 0.02
CA PRO A 252 -9.81 -14.74 -0.39
C PRO A 252 -9.50 -14.52 -1.87
N TYR A 253 -9.09 -15.56 -2.60
CA TYR A 253 -8.73 -15.45 -4.02
C TYR A 253 -9.92 -15.81 -4.92
N HIS A 254 -9.91 -15.26 -6.12
CA HIS A 254 -10.96 -15.44 -7.12
C HIS A 254 -10.36 -15.97 -8.41
N ALA A 255 -10.71 -17.20 -8.77
CA ALA A 255 -10.19 -17.86 -9.96
C ALA A 255 -11.15 -17.78 -11.15
N TYR A 256 -10.56 -17.69 -12.34
CA TYR A 256 -11.26 -17.69 -13.61
C TYR A 256 -10.53 -18.60 -14.59
N ARG A 257 -11.28 -19.26 -15.47
CA ARG A 257 -10.73 -20.12 -16.53
C ARG A 257 -11.36 -19.77 -17.88
N PRO A 258 -10.70 -20.04 -19.01
CA PRO A 258 -11.29 -19.81 -20.32
C PRO A 258 -12.64 -20.54 -20.48
N ARG A 259 -13.62 -19.87 -21.07
CA ARG A 259 -14.86 -20.51 -21.50
C ARG A 259 -14.54 -21.52 -22.58
N ARG A 260 -15.17 -22.71 -22.55
CA ARG A 260 -14.91 -23.80 -23.52
C ARG A 260 -15.06 -23.38 -24.99
N SER A 261 -15.84 -22.34 -25.29
CA SER A 261 -16.02 -21.78 -26.64
C SER A 261 -14.88 -20.87 -27.09
N ALA A 262 -14.08 -20.32 -26.17
CA ALA A 262 -12.93 -19.48 -26.47
C ALA A 262 -11.65 -20.28 -26.74
N ALA A 263 -11.53 -21.48 -26.18
CA ALA A 263 -10.35 -22.34 -26.31
C ALA A 263 -10.17 -23.03 -27.68
N VAL A 264 -11.04 -22.77 -28.66
CA VAL A 264 -11.11 -23.47 -29.97
C VAL A 264 -11.02 -22.50 -31.16
N ARG A 265 -10.58 -21.25 -30.97
CA ARG A 265 -10.38 -20.29 -32.07
C ARG A 265 -8.92 -19.97 -32.30
#